data_AF-A0A357M6P2-F1
#
_entry.id   AF-A0A357M6P2-F1
#
_cell.length_a   1.000
_cell.length_b   1.000
_cell.length_c   1.000
_cell.angle_alpha   90.00
_cell.angle_beta   90.00
_cell.angle_gamma   90.00
#
_symmetry.space_group_name_H-M   'P 1'
#
loop_
_entity.id
_entity.type
_entity.pdbx_description
1 polymer ?
#
loop_
_entity_poly.entity_id
_entity_poly.type
_entity_poly.pdbx_seq_one_letter_code
_entity_poly.pdbx_strand_id
1 'polypeptide(L)'
;LHSQGGEIYWNYRGYEPPESRELATRLAAASSYRAVELSGSDAGYKDWFIQTFRKPGFTVELGIGKNPLPLADFEDMALETGLILGTILSNVK
;
A
#
# COMPACT_ATOMS: atom_id res chain seq x y z
N LEU A 1 1.31 7.65 -0.52
CA LEU A 1 1.26 7.07 -1.89
C LEU A 1 2.61 7.37 -2.54
N HIS A 2 3.11 6.42 -3.31
CA HIS A 2 4.31 6.53 -4.15
C HIS A 2 3.96 5.96 -5.54
N SER A 3 4.90 5.98 -6.49
CA SER A 3 4.68 5.45 -7.83
C SER A 3 5.79 4.52 -8.27
N GLN A 4 5.39 3.55 -9.10
CA GLN A 4 6.13 2.46 -9.72
C GLN A 4 6.31 1.23 -8.81
N GLY A 5 5.53 0.18 -9.07
CA GLY A 5 5.72 -1.14 -8.48
C GLY A 5 4.47 -2.02 -8.57
N GLY A 6 3.28 -1.42 -8.47
CA GLY A 6 2.02 -2.16 -8.36
C GLY A 6 1.96 -2.95 -7.06
N GLU A 7 2.41 -2.34 -5.96
CA GLU A 7 2.70 -3.03 -4.70
C GLU A 7 2.17 -2.28 -3.49
N ILE A 8 1.76 -3.04 -2.47
CA ILE A 8 1.27 -2.53 -1.19
C ILE A 8 2.15 -3.11 -0.08
N TYR A 9 3.06 -2.30 0.45
CA TYR A 9 3.92 -2.67 1.58
C TYR A 9 3.21 -2.43 2.90
N TRP A 10 3.24 -3.40 3.82
CA TRP A 10 2.38 -3.40 5.02
C TRP A 10 3.09 -3.72 6.34
N ASN A 11 4.34 -4.20 6.33
CA ASN A 11 5.06 -4.63 7.52
C ASN A 11 6.12 -3.60 7.97
N TYR A 12 6.59 -3.74 9.20
CA TYR A 12 7.83 -3.12 9.66
C TYR A 12 8.41 -3.85 10.89
N ARG A 13 9.45 -4.67 10.69
CA ARG A 13 10.24 -5.33 11.75
C ARG A 13 9.41 -6.06 12.82
N GLY A 14 8.23 -6.59 12.48
CA GLY A 14 7.34 -7.25 13.43
C GLY A 14 6.63 -6.27 14.38
N TYR A 15 6.66 -4.97 14.08
CA TYR A 15 5.92 -3.95 14.81
C TYR A 15 4.53 -3.69 14.24
N GLU A 16 4.27 -4.18 13.03
CA GLU A 16 2.95 -4.15 12.40
C GLU A 16 1.91 -4.94 13.23
N PRO A 17 0.68 -4.42 13.34
CA PRO A 17 -0.40 -5.17 13.96
C PRO A 17 -0.72 -6.48 13.22
N PRO A 18 -1.23 -7.52 13.92
CA PRO A 18 -1.59 -8.80 13.31
C PRO A 18 -2.57 -8.68 12.12
N GLU A 19 -3.46 -7.68 12.15
CA GLU A 19 -4.43 -7.44 11.09
C GLU A 19 -3.84 -6.79 9.83
N SER A 20 -2.59 -6.29 9.87
CA SER A 20 -1.98 -5.56 8.75
C SER A 20 -1.88 -6.39 7.48
N ARG A 21 -1.51 -7.67 7.59
CA ARG A 21 -1.42 -8.58 6.44
C ARG A 21 -2.78 -8.84 5.80
N GLU A 22 -3.80 -9.06 6.63
CA GLU A 22 -5.17 -9.32 6.14
C GLU A 22 -5.75 -8.07 5.46
N LEU A 23 -5.55 -6.90 6.06
CA LEU A 23 -5.92 -5.62 5.46
C LEU A 23 -5.21 -5.42 4.12
N ALA A 24 -3.87 -5.57 4.07
CA ALA A 24 -3.11 -5.44 2.83
C ALA A 24 -3.60 -6.39 1.74
N THR A 25 -3.92 -7.65 2.10
CA THR A 25 -4.46 -8.65 1.17
C THR A 25 -5.81 -8.22 0.61
N ARG A 26 -6.68 -7.59 1.42
CA ARG A 26 -7.95 -7.02 0.95
C ARG A 26 -7.75 -5.82 0.03
N LEU A 27 -6.84 -4.91 0.36
CA LEU A 27 -6.52 -3.77 -0.53
C LEU A 27 -5.97 -4.25 -1.87
N ALA A 28 -5.10 -5.26 -1.85
CA ALA A 28 -4.57 -5.91 -3.04
C ALA A 28 -5.70 -6.58 -3.86
N ALA A 29 -6.61 -7.32 -3.22
CA ALA A 29 -7.73 -7.96 -3.91
C ALA A 29 -8.72 -6.97 -4.57
N ALA A 30 -8.77 -5.72 -4.10
CA ALA A 30 -9.58 -4.67 -4.69
C ALA A 30 -8.90 -3.97 -5.89
N SER A 31 -7.65 -4.31 -6.18
CA SER A 31 -6.84 -3.69 -7.23
C SER A 31 -6.07 -4.74 -8.04
N SER A 32 -5.28 -4.31 -9.01
CA SER A 32 -4.28 -5.16 -9.66
C SER A 32 -2.98 -5.31 -8.87
N TYR A 33 -2.85 -4.67 -7.69
CA TYR A 33 -1.61 -4.61 -6.93
C TYR A 33 -1.40 -5.80 -6.00
N ARG A 34 -0.14 -6.03 -5.61
CA ARG A 34 0.24 -7.14 -4.73
C ARG A 34 0.54 -6.64 -3.32
N ALA A 35 0.04 -7.35 -2.31
CA ALA A 35 0.49 -7.15 -0.93
C ALA A 35 1.89 -7.75 -0.75
N VAL A 36 2.86 -6.94 -0.32
CA VAL A 36 4.26 -7.34 -0.21
C VAL A 36 4.78 -7.11 1.20
N GLU A 37 5.36 -8.16 1.78
CA GLU A 37 6.20 -8.03 2.98
C GLU A 37 7.59 -7.58 2.55
N LEU A 38 8.01 -6.40 2.99
CA LEU A 38 9.24 -5.76 2.56
C LEU A 38 10.35 -6.01 3.58
N SER A 39 11.53 -6.39 3.08
CA SER A 39 12.77 -6.49 3.85
C SER A 39 13.79 -5.47 3.34
N GLY A 40 14.56 -4.85 4.22
CA GLY A 40 15.65 -3.94 3.83
C GLY A 40 15.22 -2.51 3.49
N SER A 41 14.02 -2.11 3.92
CA SER A 41 13.55 -0.72 3.88
C SER A 41 13.36 -0.22 5.31
N ASP A 42 13.89 0.96 5.60
CA ASP A 42 13.87 1.57 6.94
C ASP A 42 13.77 3.10 6.84
N ALA A 43 13.38 3.71 7.96
CA ALA A 43 13.30 5.17 8.15
C ALA A 43 12.27 5.89 7.24
N GLY A 44 11.33 5.16 6.65
CA GLY A 44 10.19 5.75 5.94
C GLY A 44 9.06 6.20 6.86
N TYR A 45 8.11 6.98 6.32
CA TYR A 45 6.92 7.41 7.08
C TYR A 45 6.09 6.23 7.59
N LYS A 46 5.88 5.19 6.76
CA LYS A 46 5.21 3.94 7.13
C LYS A 46 5.87 3.32 8.37
N ASP A 47 7.19 3.26 8.39
CA ASP A 47 7.97 2.61 9.43
C ASP A 47 7.84 3.34 10.76
N TRP A 48 8.04 4.66 10.75
CA TRP A 48 7.84 5.51 11.92
C TRP A 48 6.40 5.39 12.45
N PHE A 49 5.40 5.42 11.56
CA PHE A 49 3.99 5.33 11.95
C PHE A 49 3.67 3.98 12.60
N ILE A 50 4.06 2.88 11.97
CA ILE A 50 3.85 1.52 12.50
C ILE A 50 4.57 1.39 13.86
N GLN A 51 5.83 1.80 13.95
CA GLN A 51 6.62 1.69 15.18
C GLN A 51 6.03 2.50 16.34
N THR A 52 5.60 3.74 16.06
CA THR A 52 5.15 4.71 17.06
C THR A 52 3.74 4.41 17.54
N PHE A 53 2.81 4.16 16.61
CA PHE A 53 1.38 4.08 16.93
C PHE A 53 0.88 2.64 17.03
N ARG A 54 1.65 1.65 16.56
CA ARG A 54 1.22 0.25 16.47
C ARG A 54 -0.14 0.12 15.79
N LYS A 55 -0.29 0.84 14.68
CA LYS A 55 -1.48 0.83 13.82
C LYS A 55 -1.10 0.36 12.41
N PRO A 56 -2.05 -0.21 11.66
CA PRO A 56 -1.79 -0.59 10.26
C PRO A 56 -1.33 0.62 9.44
N GLY A 57 -0.15 0.52 8.83
CA GLY A 57 0.42 1.53 7.96
C GLY A 57 0.82 0.91 6.63
N PHE A 58 0.58 1.63 5.53
CA PHE A 58 0.79 1.11 4.19
C PHE A 58 1.56 2.10 3.31
N THR A 59 2.44 1.55 2.48
CA THR A 59 2.95 2.26 1.30
C THR A 59 2.30 1.61 0.08
N VAL A 60 1.63 2.41 -0.75
CA VAL A 60 1.05 1.95 -2.01
C VAL A 60 1.87 2.56 -3.14
N GLU A 61 2.51 1.69 -3.93
CA GLU A 61 3.32 2.00 -5.11
C GLU A 61 2.46 1.86 -6.36
N LEU A 62 1.97 2.98 -6.89
CA LEU A 62 1.00 3.00 -8.00
C LEU A 62 1.64 2.68 -9.35
N GLY A 63 0.92 1.96 -10.21
CA GLY A 63 1.32 1.68 -11.59
C GLY A 63 2.53 0.74 -11.73
N ILE A 64 2.74 0.25 -12.95
CA ILE A 64 3.80 -0.71 -13.30
C ILE A 64 4.68 -0.08 -14.39
N GLY A 65 5.99 -0.28 -14.31
CA GLY A 65 6.93 0.16 -15.34
C GLY A 65 8.14 0.89 -14.76
N LYS A 66 8.54 1.99 -15.41
CA LYS A 66 9.67 2.83 -14.99
C LYS A 66 9.22 4.28 -14.95
N ASN A 67 9.54 4.97 -13.87
CA ASN A 67 9.29 6.38 -13.70
C ASN A 67 10.13 7.20 -14.73
N PRO A 68 9.55 8.26 -15.33
CA PRO A 68 8.16 8.69 -15.17
C PRO A 68 7.18 7.71 -15.84
N LEU A 69 6.09 7.37 -15.15
CA LEU A 69 5.05 6.51 -15.72
C LEU A 69 4.34 7.21 -16.89
N PRO A 70 3.86 6.46 -17.90
CA PRO A 70 3.12 7.03 -19.02
C PRO A 70 1.88 7.80 -18.56
N LEU A 71 1.65 9.00 -19.12
CA LEU A 71 0.45 9.78 -18.81
C LEU A 71 -0.84 9.07 -19.24
N ALA A 72 -0.76 8.20 -20.26
CA ALA A 72 -1.88 7.39 -20.72
C ALA A 72 -2.44 6.46 -19.62
N ASP A 73 -1.62 6.09 -18.64
CA ASP A 73 -2.00 5.17 -17.55
C ASP A 73 -2.68 5.91 -16.38
N PHE A 74 -2.84 7.25 -16.47
CA PHE A 74 -3.34 8.07 -15.36
C PHE A 74 -4.73 7.66 -14.89
N GLU A 75 -5.67 7.46 -15.82
CA GLU A 75 -7.05 7.10 -15.49
C GLU A 75 -7.13 5.73 -14.79
N ASP A 76 -6.36 4.76 -15.28
CA ASP A 76 -6.28 3.43 -14.67
C ASP A 76 -5.69 3.51 -13.24
N MET A 77 -4.60 4.26 -13.06
CA MET A 77 -4.01 4.48 -11.73
C MET A 77 -4.96 5.22 -10.77
N ALA A 78 -5.73 6.18 -11.27
CA ALA A 78 -6.71 6.91 -10.49
C ALA A 78 -7.86 6.00 -10.04
N LEU A 79 -8.36 5.15 -10.93
CA LEU A 79 -9.38 4.14 -10.63
C LEU A 79 -8.88 3.16 -9.56
N GLU A 80 -7.69 2.58 -9.75
CA GLU A 80 -7.06 1.65 -8.80
C GLU A 80 -6.87 2.29 -7.41
N THR A 81 -6.44 3.55 -7.38
CA THR A 81 -6.32 4.32 -6.13
C THR A 81 -7.68 4.48 -5.45
N GLY A 82 -8.72 4.78 -6.23
CA GLY A 82 -10.10 4.90 -5.73
C GLY A 82 -10.61 3.60 -5.12
N LEU A 83 -10.35 2.45 -5.76
CA LEU A 83 -10.75 1.13 -5.26
C LEU A 83 -10.06 0.79 -3.93
N ILE A 84 -8.76 1.06 -3.82
CA ILE A 84 -7.99 0.87 -2.58
C ILE A 84 -8.53 1.75 -1.45
N LEU A 85 -8.78 3.03 -1.72
CA LEU A 85 -9.33 3.96 -0.74
C LEU A 85 -10.76 3.57 -0.31
N GLY A 86 -11.61 3.18 -1.26
CA GLY A 86 -12.95 2.68 -0.95
C GLY A 86 -12.92 1.46 -0.05
N THR A 87 -11.98 0.54 -0.31
CA THR A 87 -11.81 -0.68 0.48
C THR A 87 -11.40 -0.38 1.92
N ILE A 88 -10.42 0.50 2.14
CA ILE A 88 -9.99 0.82 3.51
C ILE A 88 -11.06 1.59 4.29
N LEU A 89 -11.78 2.51 3.64
CA LEU A 89 -12.82 3.33 4.28
C LEU A 89 -14.09 2.52 4.59
N SER A 90 -14.44 1.53 3.77
CA SER A 90 -15.58 0.64 4.02
C SER A 90 -15.40 -0.26 5.25
N ASN A 91 -14.17 -0.41 5.75
CA ASN A 91 -13.83 -1.20 6.92
C ASN A 91 -13.75 -0.38 8.22
N VAL A 92 -13.92 0.93 8.16
CA VAL A 92 -14.01 1.78 9.35
C VAL A 92 -15.45 1.75 9.85
N LYS A 93 -15.73 0.89 10.82
CA LYS A 93 -16.94 0.96 11.64
C LYS A 93 -16.78 1.98 12.75
#